data_AF-A0A358MCY8-F1
#
_entry.id   AF-A0A358MCY8-F1
#
_cell.length_a   1.000
_cell.length_b   1.000
_cell.length_c   1.000
_cell.angle_alpha   90.00
_cell.angle_beta   90.00
_cell.angle_gamma   90.00
#
_symmetry.space_group_name_H-M   'P 1'
#
loop_
_entity.id
_entity.type
_entity.pdbx_description
1 polymer ?
#
loop_
_entity_poly.entity_id
_entity_poly.type
_entity_poly.pdbx_seq_one_letter_code
_entity_poly.pdbx_strand_id
1 'polypeptide(L)'
;MMGLVRLLVFGFLFLSVIYLAISVYSRSVRRGKLKAQWDEEGRDGDREAFVRAGMRDYERSLRHKLILLVYIVPVMAIGTIIYVTNYL
;
A
#
# COMPACT_ATOMS: atom_id res chain seq x y z
N MET A 1 31.86 -10.31 -0.22
CA MET A 1 30.86 -10.26 -1.31
C MET A 1 29.47 -10.82 -0.95
N MET A 2 29.30 -11.78 -0.01
CA MET A 2 27.97 -12.35 0.32
C MET A 2 27.16 -11.64 1.43
N GLY A 3 27.80 -10.82 2.27
CA GLY A 3 27.10 -10.13 3.37
C GLY A 3 26.15 -9.02 2.88
N LEU A 4 26.59 -8.22 1.90
CA LEU A 4 25.80 -7.14 1.31
C LEU A 4 24.54 -7.69 0.62
N VAL A 5 24.68 -8.70 -0.25
CA VAL A 5 23.54 -9.30 -0.97
C VAL A 5 22.47 -9.81 0.01
N ARG A 6 22.87 -10.43 1.12
CA ARG A 6 21.93 -10.91 2.14
C ARG A 6 21.20 -9.76 2.85
N LEU A 7 21.92 -8.71 3.22
CA LEU A 7 21.33 -7.52 3.86
C LEU A 7 20.31 -6.83 2.93
N LEU A 8 20.61 -6.81 1.63
CA LEU A 8 19.73 -6.25 0.60
C LEU A 8 18.46 -7.07 0.41
N VAL A 9 18.57 -8.40 0.33
CA VAL A 9 17.40 -9.28 0.18
C VAL A 9 16.47 -9.17 1.39
N PHE A 10 17.01 -9.23 2.61
CA PHE A 10 16.21 -9.13 3.83
C PHE A 10 15.63 -7.71 4.04
N GLY A 11 16.40 -6.67 3.73
CA GLY A 11 15.92 -5.28 3.80
C GLY A 11 14.80 -5.00 2.79
N PHE A 12 14.92 -5.51 1.57
CA PHE A 12 13.86 -5.42 0.55
C PHE A 12 12.59 -6.15 0.99
N LEU A 13 12.73 -7.36 1.53
CA LEU A 13 11.59 -8.14 2.02
C LEU A 13 10.89 -7.41 3.17
N PHE A 14 11.66 -6.85 4.11
CA PHE A 14 11.13 -6.11 5.24
C PHE A 14 10.38 -4.84 4.83
N LEU A 15 10.95 -4.03 3.93
CA LEU A 15 10.27 -2.83 3.41
C LEU A 15 9.00 -3.18 2.63
N SER A 16 9.04 -4.28 1.86
CA SER A 16 7.87 -4.76 1.10
C SER A 16 6.73 -5.17 2.03
N VAL A 17 7.06 -5.85 3.14
CA VAL A 17 6.08 -6.23 4.16
C VAL A 17 5.50 -4.99 4.85
N ILE A 18 6.33 -4.03 5.25
CA ILE A 18 5.87 -2.77 5.86
C ILE A 18 4.97 -2.01 4.88
N TYR A 19 5.37 -1.90 3.62
CA TYR A 19 4.57 -1.22 2.60
C TYR A 19 3.22 -1.92 2.40
N LEU A 20 3.21 -3.26 2.30
CA LEU A 20 1.99 -4.05 2.18
C LEU A 20 1.08 -3.85 3.40
N ALA A 21 1.66 -3.82 4.61
CA ALA A 21 0.92 -3.57 5.84
C ALA A 21 0.27 -2.18 5.85
N ILE A 22 1.01 -1.13 5.49
CA ILE A 22 0.49 0.25 5.39
C ILE A 22 -0.60 0.34 4.33
N SER A 23 -0.40 -0.32 3.20
CA SER A 23 -1.35 -0.37 2.09
C SER A 23 -2.69 -1.00 2.51
N VAL A 24 -2.63 -2.15 3.20
CA VAL A 24 -3.82 -2.84 3.72
C VAL A 24 -4.48 -2.03 4.84
N TYR A 25 -3.68 -1.42 5.73
CA TYR A 25 -4.17 -0.58 6.83
C TYR A 25 -4.88 0.68 6.30
N SER A 26 -4.33 1.35 5.28
CA SER A 26 -4.98 2.49 4.64
C SER A 26 -6.38 2.13 4.14
N ARG A 27 -6.53 0.94 3.56
CA ARG A 27 -7.81 0.43 3.08
C ARG A 27 -8.80 0.12 4.20
N SER A 28 -8.36 -0.48 5.31
CA SER A 28 -9.22 -0.78 6.45
C SER A 28 -9.72 0.48 7.15
N VAL A 29 -8.84 1.46 7.36
CA VAL A 29 -9.19 2.75 7.99
C VAL A 29 -10.17 3.54 7.12
N ARG A 30 -9.96 3.59 5.80
CA ARG A 30 -10.88 4.29 4.89
C ARG A 30 -12.29 3.70 4.94
N ARG A 31 -12.40 2.37 4.96
CA ARG A 31 -13.68 1.67 5.12
C ARG A 31 -14.36 2.00 6.45
N GLY A 32 -13.57 2.09 7.52
CA GLY A 32 -14.05 2.53 8.84
C GLY A 32 -14.58 3.97 8.84
N LYS A 33 -13.87 4.90 8.18
CA LYS A 33 -14.32 6.30 8.07
C LYS A 33 -15.62 6.44 7.26
N LEU A 34 -15.77 5.70 6.16
CA LEU A 34 -17.02 5.66 5.38
C LEU A 34 -18.20 5.16 6.23
N LYS A 35 -17.94 4.15 7.07
CA LYS A 35 -18.92 3.56 7.98
C LYS A 35 -19.32 4.52 9.11
N ALA A 36 -18.36 5.26 9.65
CA ALA A 36 -18.59 6.31 10.65
C ALA A 36 -19.36 7.50 10.07
N GLN A 37 -19.00 7.97 8.87
CA GLN A 37 -19.73 9.04 8.17
C GLN A 37 -21.21 8.68 7.94
N TRP A 38 -21.49 7.42 7.57
CA TRP A 38 -22.86 6.97 7.39
C TRP A 38 -23.65 6.99 8.71
N ASP A 39 -23.04 6.55 9.82
CA ASP A 39 -23.69 6.55 11.13
C ASP A 39 -23.94 7.98 11.64
N GLU A 40 -23.06 8.94 11.28
CA GLU A 40 -23.14 10.34 11.69
C GLU A 40 -24.15 11.16 10.87
N GLU A 41 -24.26 10.90 9.55
CA GLU A 41 -25.22 11.61 8.68
C GLU A 41 -26.66 11.06 8.77
N GLY A 42 -26.89 9.93 9.46
CA GLY A 42 -28.23 9.38 9.67
C GLY A 42 -28.99 9.12 8.37
N ARG A 43 -28.29 8.66 7.32
CA ARG A 43 -28.88 8.48 5.98
C ARG A 43 -29.87 7.31 5.97
N ASP A 44 -31.03 7.55 5.36
CA ASP A 44 -32.07 6.54 5.11
C ASP A 44 -31.66 5.69 3.89
N GLY A 45 -31.41 4.38 4.10
CA GLY A 45 -30.98 3.44 3.06
C GLY A 45 -30.05 2.32 3.53
N ASP A 46 -29.64 1.44 2.62
CA ASP A 46 -28.74 0.33 2.92
C ASP A 46 -27.29 0.83 3.11
N ARG A 47 -26.87 0.88 4.38
CA ARG A 47 -25.51 1.25 4.82
C ARG A 47 -24.42 0.47 4.09
N GLU A 48 -24.65 -0.81 3.80
CA GLU A 48 -23.66 -1.60 3.10
C GLU A 48 -23.54 -1.18 1.62
N ALA A 49 -24.64 -0.79 0.98
CA ALA A 49 -24.62 -0.31 -0.40
C ALA A 49 -23.78 0.98 -0.52
N PHE A 50 -23.90 1.90 0.44
CA PHE A 50 -23.09 3.12 0.46
C PHE A 50 -21.61 2.87 0.68
N VAL A 51 -21.27 2.03 1.66
CA VAL A 51 -19.87 1.65 1.91
C VAL A 51 -19.29 0.90 0.71
N ARG A 52 -20.04 0.00 0.05
CA ARG A 52 -19.61 -0.70 -1.17
C ARG A 52 -19.39 0.26 -2.33
N ALA A 53 -20.29 1.24 -2.54
CA ALA A 53 -20.14 2.23 -3.60
C ALA A 53 -18.89 3.11 -3.38
N GLY A 54 -18.70 3.65 -2.17
CA GLY A 54 -17.52 4.45 -1.83
C GLY A 54 -16.22 3.66 -1.88
N MET A 55 -16.26 2.36 -1.55
CA MET A 55 -15.11 1.46 -1.67
C MET A 55 -14.80 1.08 -3.13
N ARG A 56 -15.79 0.98 -4.03
CA ARG A 56 -15.55 0.65 -5.46
C ARG A 56 -14.73 1.71 -6.18
N ASP A 57 -15.02 2.99 -5.94
CA ASP A 57 -14.22 4.09 -6.51
C ASP A 57 -12.82 4.14 -5.91
N TYR A 58 -12.70 3.85 -4.61
CA TYR A 58 -11.40 3.79 -3.94
C TYR A 58 -10.54 2.60 -4.44
N GLU A 59 -11.15 1.42 -4.61
CA GLU A 59 -10.49 0.21 -5.12
C GLU A 59 -10.00 0.34 -6.57
N ARG A 60 -10.74 1.08 -7.41
CA ARG A 60 -10.34 1.31 -8.81
C ARG A 60 -9.00 2.03 -8.92
N SER A 61 -8.77 3.02 -8.05
CA SER A 61 -7.50 3.76 -7.99
C SER A 61 -6.43 3.02 -7.19
N LEU A 62 -6.82 2.29 -6.13
CA LEU A 62 -5.89 1.54 -5.29
C LEU A 62 -5.28 0.34 -6.01
N ARG A 63 -6.05 -0.45 -6.76
CA ARG A 63 -5.51 -1.63 -7.45
C ARG A 63 -4.35 -1.26 -8.38
N HIS A 64 -4.51 -0.20 -9.16
CA HIS A 64 -3.46 0.27 -10.05
C HIS A 64 -2.25 0.81 -9.28
N LYS A 65 -2.45 1.59 -8.21
CA LYS A 65 -1.33 2.07 -7.37
C LYS A 65 -0.60 0.97 -6.60
N LEU A 66 -1.32 -0.07 -6.14
CA LEU A 66 -0.71 -1.23 -5.46
C LEU A 66 0.19 -2.02 -6.41
N ILE A 67 -0.32 -2.34 -7.61
CA ILE A 67 0.42 -3.11 -8.60
C ILE A 67 1.66 -2.33 -9.06
N LEU A 68 1.49 -1.02 -9.31
CA LEU A 68 2.58 -0.16 -9.72
C LEU A 68 3.67 -0.08 -8.65
N LEU A 69 3.30 0.03 -7.38
CA LEU A 69 4.27 0.25 -6.31
C LEU A 69 5.01 -1.03 -5.92
N VAL A 70 4.36 -2.20 -5.99
CA VAL A 70 5.03 -3.51 -5.91
C VAL A 70 6.13 -3.67 -6.96
N TYR A 71 6.01 -3.04 -8.13
CA TYR A 71 7.03 -3.10 -9.18
C TYR A 71 8.07 -1.98 -9.08
N ILE A 72 7.66 -0.75 -8.76
CA ILE A 72 8.55 0.42 -8.77
C ILE A 72 9.53 0.41 -7.60
N VAL A 73 9.08 0.05 -6.38
CA VAL A 73 9.95 0.04 -5.19
C VAL A 73 11.13 -0.93 -5.32
N PRO A 74 10.97 -2.19 -5.75
CA PRO A 74 12.11 -3.06 -5.99
C PRO A 74 13.13 -2.49 -6.97
N VAL A 75 12.65 -1.91 -8.08
CA VAL A 75 13.54 -1.38 -9.13
C VAL A 75 14.31 -0.16 -8.64
N MET A 76 13.64 0.78 -7.98
CA MET A 76 14.29 1.98 -7.43
C MET A 76 15.28 1.63 -6.32
N ALA A 77 14.97 0.65 -5.46
CA ALA A 77 15.88 0.18 -4.43
C ALA A 77 17.14 -0.45 -5.05
N ILE A 78 16.99 -1.37 -6.02
CA ILE A 78 18.13 -1.99 -6.73
C ILE A 78 19.02 -0.92 -7.37
N GLY A 79 18.42 0.06 -8.05
CA GLY A 79 19.15 1.17 -8.65
C GLY A 79 19.92 2.00 -7.62
N THR A 80 19.30 2.29 -6.48
CA THR A 80 19.91 3.07 -5.39
C THR A 80 21.11 2.33 -4.78
N ILE A 81 20.99 1.02 -4.59
CA ILE A 81 22.05 0.19 -4.03
C ILE A 81 23.25 0.12 -4.98
N ILE A 82 23.00 -0.07 -6.28
CA ILE A 82 24.07 -0.08 -7.29
C ILE A 82 24.81 1.25 -7.25
N TYR A 83 24.08 2.37 -7.19
CA TYR A 83 24.68 3.69 -7.09
C TYR A 83 25.53 3.84 -5.83
N VAL A 84 24.98 3.54 -4.64
CA VAL A 84 25.68 3.70 -3.37
C VAL A 84 26.87 2.76 -3.24
N THR A 85 26.81 1.53 -3.74
CA THR A 85 27.92 0.57 -3.58
C THR A 85 29.04 0.79 -4.60
N ASN A 86 28.72 1.40 -5.74
CA ASN A 86 29.67 1.56 -6.85
C ASN A 86 30.26 2.96 -6.94
N TYR A 87 29.51 3.98 -6.54
CA TYR A 87 29.89 5.40 -6.66
C TYR A 87 30.06 6.14 -5.33
N LEU A 88 29.63 5.57 -4.18
CA LEU A 88 29.84 6.12 -2.84
C LEU A 88 30.88 5.28 -2.08
#